data_AF-A0A2E7MXI7-F1
#
_entry.id   AF-A0A2E7MXI7-F1
#
_cell.length_a   1.000
_cell.length_b   1.000
_cell.length_c   1.000
_cell.angle_alpha   90.00
_cell.angle_beta   90.00
_cell.angle_gamma   90.00
#
_symmetry.space_group_name_H-M   'P 1'
#
loop_
_entity.id
_entity.type
_entity.pdbx_description
1 polymer ?
#
loop_
_entity_poly.entity_id
_entity_poly.type
_entity_poly.pdbx_seq_one_letter_code
_entity_poly.pdbx_strand_id
1 'polypeptide(L)'
;MSYQLNKTDGTLLTSLIDGQIDQASTNLTLVGKNYTGYGEAFNENFIKLLENFSNTSAPSNPLTGQLWWDTSNARLKVYTGTQWKASGGPFVQNTQPTMVAGDLWIDNLNNQLYAFDGTDTTLVGPQYTTAQKKSGFEIGTILDNQSRSRTVAYLYIGGTLSAVLSSLEFTPTYSQRVLGLVDASTNPNGIIYEGVNIINNSTFKWHGVANSSLALTDSAGVARTAEQFLASNANDVTTGALTIQNSGGLTIGLSQNNVQKVIGDRFYIENQLLDHDLSLRVRSNQFNSLIVDALYVDASTARVGIFTTNRLPQYTLDVEGDIRATGNLIVQGTQTTLDTVTLRVEDKNIELGYQSDSTGGDDVGADGGGVTLLSTDSNKEIKWLNSTDSWTFNKNIDLSDTTKSIKIGGQTKLTNTSLSNILYADELTRVGTLVNLQVDSININGNTISNSVSNINLTATGGMGITPGGAVTFTGAPQIKGVGDPSDIQDVATKAYTDTEIANEVIVMGFDITGLGTGSTLQAAVAGYLNDLYPASAANSGKQAKLHCTSYANATASGIDVDSAKTISYIAVDSNGTQNESVVQDIVFAGASGNVSLTAARSLMRYQSNGTAWEWQQTTAY
;
A
#
# COMPACT_ATOMS: atom_id res chain seq x y z
N MET A 1 19.53 -125.52 112.28
CA MET A 1 20.60 -125.12 111.33
C MET A 1 20.17 -123.84 110.62
N SER A 2 20.89 -122.73 110.80
CA SER A 2 20.60 -121.41 110.20
C SER A 2 20.87 -121.32 108.68
N TYR A 3 20.32 -120.29 108.00
CA TYR A 3 20.55 -119.99 106.55
C TYR A 3 20.78 -118.50 106.26
N GLN A 4 21.46 -118.17 105.15
CA GLN A 4 21.88 -116.79 104.78
C GLN A 4 20.98 -116.14 103.71
N LEU A 5 20.83 -114.80 103.78
CA LEU A 5 20.08 -113.97 102.83
C LEU A 5 20.97 -112.85 102.25
N ASN A 6 20.97 -112.66 100.93
CA ASN A 6 21.79 -111.66 100.22
C ASN A 6 20.91 -110.58 99.54
N LYS A 7 21.46 -109.37 99.33
CA LYS A 7 20.85 -108.30 98.53
C LYS A 7 20.98 -108.58 97.03
N THR A 8 20.24 -107.83 96.21
CA THR A 8 20.24 -107.95 94.74
C THR A 8 21.62 -107.76 94.10
N ASP A 9 22.49 -106.94 94.71
CA ASP A 9 23.88 -106.76 94.25
C ASP A 9 24.82 -107.92 94.64
N GLY A 10 24.30 -108.95 95.32
CA GLY A 10 25.02 -110.14 95.75
C GLY A 10 25.65 -110.04 97.15
N THR A 11 25.58 -108.90 97.82
CA THR A 11 26.16 -108.72 99.17
C THR A 11 25.31 -109.40 100.26
N LEU A 12 25.94 -109.94 101.30
CA LEU A 12 25.22 -110.57 102.42
C LEU A 12 24.41 -109.53 103.19
N LEU A 13 23.11 -109.77 103.34
CA LEU A 13 22.21 -108.93 104.13
C LEU A 13 22.22 -109.36 105.60
N THR A 14 21.93 -110.64 105.89
CA THR A 14 21.92 -111.19 107.25
C THR A 14 21.94 -112.74 107.24
N SER A 15 22.26 -113.37 108.38
CA SER A 15 22.23 -114.83 108.59
C SER A 15 21.19 -115.20 109.65
N LEU A 16 20.20 -116.00 109.27
CA LEU A 16 18.97 -116.18 110.03
C LEU A 16 18.93 -117.54 110.74
N ILE A 17 18.68 -117.52 112.05
CA ILE A 17 18.72 -118.70 112.94
C ILE A 17 17.35 -119.38 113.01
N ASP A 18 17.34 -120.71 113.13
CA ASP A 18 16.10 -121.50 113.27
C ASP A 18 15.31 -121.11 114.52
N GLY A 19 13.98 -120.99 114.37
CA GLY A 19 13.05 -120.65 115.44
C GLY A 19 13.02 -119.18 115.85
N GLN A 20 13.67 -118.25 115.12
CA GLN A 20 13.71 -116.81 115.41
C GLN A 20 13.35 -115.95 114.18
N ILE A 21 13.11 -114.66 114.38
CA ILE A 21 12.86 -113.65 113.34
C ILE A 21 13.87 -112.49 113.42
N ASP A 22 14.15 -111.81 112.30
CA ASP A 22 14.97 -110.60 112.22
C ASP A 22 14.14 -109.41 111.70
N GLN A 23 14.15 -108.29 112.43
CA GLN A 23 13.46 -107.04 112.09
C GLN A 23 14.41 -105.82 112.05
N ALA A 24 15.70 -106.02 112.29
CA ALA A 24 16.66 -104.93 112.39
C ALA A 24 17.33 -104.64 111.04
N SER A 25 17.60 -105.68 110.25
CA SER A 25 18.41 -105.56 109.02
C SER A 25 17.68 -104.84 107.87
N THR A 26 16.34 -104.87 107.84
CA THR A 26 15.52 -104.17 106.83
C THR A 26 14.18 -103.74 107.43
N ASN A 27 13.42 -102.91 106.70
CA ASN A 27 12.03 -102.62 107.07
C ASN A 27 11.04 -103.79 106.84
N LEU A 28 11.52 -104.94 106.37
CA LEU A 28 10.77 -106.21 106.31
C LEU A 28 11.25 -107.19 107.39
N THR A 29 10.33 -107.99 107.90
CA THR A 29 10.59 -109.02 108.91
C THR A 29 11.03 -110.33 108.27
N LEU A 30 12.27 -110.76 108.48
CA LEU A 30 12.81 -112.00 107.91
C LEU A 30 12.58 -113.15 108.90
N VAL A 31 12.08 -114.30 108.44
CA VAL A 31 11.63 -115.40 109.33
C VAL A 31 12.44 -116.69 109.20
N GLY A 32 12.98 -117.21 110.32
CA GLY A 32 13.77 -118.44 110.38
C GLY A 32 12.96 -119.73 110.29
N LYS A 33 13.61 -120.86 109.97
CA LYS A 33 12.93 -122.15 109.79
C LYS A 33 12.32 -122.63 111.12
N ASN A 34 11.14 -123.24 111.04
CA ASN A 34 10.35 -123.75 112.19
C ASN A 34 9.85 -122.69 113.19
N TYR A 35 9.79 -121.40 112.82
CA TYR A 35 9.19 -120.37 113.67
C TYR A 35 7.65 -120.50 113.72
N THR A 36 7.11 -120.77 114.91
CA THR A 36 5.67 -120.70 115.19
C THR A 36 5.20 -119.24 115.15
N GLY A 37 4.56 -118.85 114.05
CA GLY A 37 4.15 -117.46 113.76
C GLY A 37 4.51 -116.97 112.33
N TYR A 38 5.19 -117.79 111.52
CA TYR A 38 5.66 -117.43 110.17
C TYR A 38 4.59 -116.80 109.26
N GLY A 39 3.37 -117.34 109.26
CA GLY A 39 2.32 -116.91 108.33
C GLY A 39 1.92 -115.45 108.49
N GLU A 40 1.94 -114.92 109.73
CA GLU A 40 1.59 -113.52 110.00
C GLU A 40 2.70 -112.59 109.52
N ALA A 41 3.93 -112.78 110.01
CA ALA A 41 5.08 -111.93 109.67
C ALA A 41 5.38 -111.90 108.16
N PHE A 42 5.18 -113.02 107.46
CA PHE A 42 5.41 -113.08 106.02
C PHE A 42 4.34 -112.33 105.22
N ASN A 43 3.06 -112.43 105.61
CA ASN A 43 1.98 -111.72 104.93
C ASN A 43 2.06 -110.20 105.14
N GLU A 44 2.44 -109.73 106.34
CA GLU A 44 2.61 -108.30 106.60
C GLU A 44 3.71 -107.66 105.73
N ASN A 45 4.77 -108.41 105.41
CA ASN A 45 5.79 -107.90 104.50
C ASN A 45 5.26 -107.63 103.08
N PHE A 46 4.36 -108.48 102.57
CA PHE A 46 3.73 -108.24 101.27
C PHE A 46 2.84 -107.01 101.30
N ILE A 47 2.12 -106.78 102.40
CA ILE A 47 1.31 -105.56 102.57
C ILE A 47 2.22 -104.34 102.53
N LYS A 48 3.30 -104.32 103.33
CA LYS A 48 4.29 -103.22 103.34
C LYS A 48 4.87 -102.96 101.95
N LEU A 49 5.19 -104.00 101.18
CA LEU A 49 5.70 -103.83 99.81
C LEU A 49 4.63 -103.31 98.84
N LEU A 50 3.41 -103.83 98.91
CA LEU A 50 2.29 -103.42 98.03
C LEU A 50 1.95 -101.95 98.23
N GLU A 51 2.00 -101.49 99.47
CA GLU A 51 1.73 -100.10 99.85
C GLU A 51 2.97 -99.20 99.72
N ASN A 52 4.10 -99.73 99.25
CA ASN A 52 5.38 -99.03 99.17
C ASN A 52 5.75 -98.35 100.50
N PHE A 53 5.67 -99.11 101.60
CA PHE A 53 5.92 -98.65 102.96
C PHE A 53 5.15 -97.37 103.33
N SER A 54 3.92 -97.25 102.84
CA SER A 54 3.05 -96.09 103.06
C SER A 54 2.94 -95.74 104.55
N ASN A 55 3.48 -94.57 104.90
CA ASN A 55 3.46 -94.06 106.27
C ASN A 55 3.76 -92.54 106.24
N THR A 56 3.37 -91.83 107.29
CA THR A 56 3.74 -90.41 107.49
C THR A 56 5.22 -90.24 107.80
N SER A 57 5.85 -91.25 108.40
CA SER A 57 7.29 -91.26 108.68
C SER A 57 8.04 -92.15 107.71
N ALA A 58 9.20 -91.68 107.25
CA ALA A 58 10.03 -92.44 106.32
C ALA A 58 10.47 -93.80 106.92
N PRO A 59 10.61 -94.86 106.10
CA PRO A 59 11.16 -96.14 106.54
C PRO A 59 12.52 -95.96 107.22
N SER A 60 12.70 -96.60 108.38
CA SER A 60 13.84 -96.34 109.28
C SER A 60 15.16 -97.00 108.87
N ASN A 61 15.12 -98.11 108.15
CA ASN A 61 16.31 -98.84 107.68
C ASN A 61 16.16 -99.10 106.17
N PRO A 62 16.06 -98.03 105.35
CA PRO A 62 15.72 -98.17 103.95
C PRO A 62 16.92 -98.68 103.15
N LEU A 63 16.62 -99.42 102.09
CA LEU A 63 17.63 -99.76 101.09
C LEU A 63 17.57 -98.74 99.94
N THR A 64 18.72 -98.47 99.30
CA THR A 64 18.79 -97.57 98.14
C THR A 64 17.84 -98.03 97.03
N GLY A 65 17.07 -97.10 96.47
CA GLY A 65 16.05 -97.40 95.47
C GLY A 65 14.72 -97.85 96.07
N GLN A 66 14.61 -97.98 97.39
CA GLN A 66 13.33 -98.24 98.04
C GLN A 66 12.33 -97.11 97.76
N LEU A 67 11.09 -97.53 97.57
CA LEU A 67 9.95 -96.64 97.37
C LEU A 67 9.26 -96.39 98.70
N TRP A 68 8.85 -95.14 98.88
CA TRP A 68 8.04 -94.70 100.01
C TRP A 68 6.90 -93.82 99.49
N TRP A 69 5.68 -94.24 99.78
CA TRP A 69 4.53 -93.35 99.65
C TRP A 69 4.42 -92.48 100.90
N ASP A 70 4.80 -91.21 100.78
CA ASP A 70 4.64 -90.23 101.85
C ASP A 70 3.19 -89.77 101.88
N THR A 71 2.41 -90.30 102.81
CA THR A 71 1.00 -89.97 102.97
C THR A 71 0.76 -88.53 103.39
N SER A 72 1.76 -87.83 103.95
CA SER A 72 1.64 -86.43 104.37
C SER A 72 1.65 -85.49 103.16
N ASN A 73 2.47 -85.80 102.15
CA ASN A 73 2.57 -85.01 100.92
C ASN A 73 1.82 -85.61 99.72
N ALA A 74 1.23 -86.80 99.87
CA ALA A 74 0.60 -87.58 98.80
C ALA A 74 1.50 -87.72 97.57
N ARG A 75 2.80 -88.00 97.79
CA ARG A 75 3.77 -88.19 96.72
C ARG A 75 4.60 -89.45 96.93
N LEU A 76 4.85 -90.15 95.83
CA LEU A 76 5.83 -91.21 95.78
C LEU A 76 7.23 -90.58 95.82
N LYS A 77 8.02 -91.01 96.80
CA LYS A 77 9.42 -90.63 96.93
C LYS A 77 10.29 -91.86 96.73
N VAL A 78 11.48 -91.65 96.19
CA VAL A 78 12.52 -92.68 96.05
C VAL A 78 13.72 -92.31 96.89
N TYR A 79 14.27 -93.29 97.62
CA TYR A 79 15.46 -93.08 98.41
C TYR A 79 16.70 -93.16 97.53
N THR A 80 17.46 -92.06 97.44
CA THR A 80 18.64 -91.96 96.57
C THR A 80 19.90 -92.56 97.19
N GLY A 81 19.80 -93.17 98.38
CA GLY A 81 20.93 -93.64 99.19
C GLY A 81 21.36 -92.65 100.29
N THR A 82 20.86 -91.40 100.26
CA THR A 82 21.11 -90.38 101.29
C THR A 82 19.82 -89.65 101.71
N GLN A 83 18.93 -89.32 100.77
CA GLN A 83 17.69 -88.58 101.02
C GLN A 83 16.52 -89.09 100.16
N TRP A 84 15.30 -88.70 100.53
CA TRP A 84 14.08 -88.98 99.77
C TRP A 84 13.76 -87.83 98.80
N LYS A 85 13.70 -88.09 97.49
CA LYS A 85 13.36 -87.10 96.45
C LYS A 85 11.98 -87.38 95.83
N ALA A 86 11.20 -86.33 95.55
CA ALA A 86 9.92 -86.44 94.83
C ALA A 86 10.16 -86.62 93.32
N SER A 87 9.43 -87.55 92.70
CA SER A 87 9.56 -87.84 91.27
C SER A 87 8.58 -86.99 90.43
N GLY A 88 9.10 -86.16 89.50
CA GLY A 88 8.39 -85.61 88.32
C GLY A 88 7.44 -84.40 88.46
N GLY A 89 7.93 -83.18 88.75
CA GLY A 89 7.10 -81.95 88.63
C GLY A 89 7.89 -80.67 88.28
N PRO A 90 7.27 -79.67 87.61
CA PRO A 90 7.94 -78.43 87.19
C PRO A 90 8.24 -77.50 88.36
N PHE A 91 9.22 -76.59 88.18
CA PHE A 91 9.51 -75.54 89.15
C PHE A 91 8.54 -74.37 88.99
N VAL A 92 7.98 -73.88 90.10
CA VAL A 92 7.05 -72.75 90.11
C VAL A 92 7.54 -71.71 91.11
N GLN A 93 8.14 -70.63 90.61
CA GLN A 93 8.69 -69.53 91.42
C GLN A 93 9.02 -68.31 90.54
N ASN A 94 9.22 -67.15 91.16
CA ASN A 94 9.45 -65.87 90.48
C ASN A 94 10.93 -65.61 90.10
N THR A 95 11.84 -66.49 90.51
CA THR A 95 13.27 -66.45 90.15
C THR A 95 13.69 -67.78 89.54
N GLN A 96 14.67 -67.77 88.64
CA GLN A 96 15.08 -68.97 87.94
C GLN A 96 15.68 -70.02 88.92
N PRO A 97 15.18 -71.28 88.94
CA PRO A 97 15.74 -72.36 89.77
C PRO A 97 17.04 -72.92 89.21
N THR A 98 17.76 -73.70 90.01
CA THR A 98 18.80 -74.61 89.51
C THR A 98 18.14 -75.80 88.79
N MET A 99 18.29 -75.85 87.47
CA MET A 99 17.58 -76.78 86.58
C MET A 99 18.55 -77.74 85.89
N VAL A 100 18.08 -78.93 85.55
CA VAL A 100 18.75 -79.86 84.64
C VAL A 100 18.00 -79.93 83.31
N ALA A 101 18.67 -80.37 82.25
CA ALA A 101 18.06 -80.45 80.91
C ALA A 101 16.74 -81.22 80.95
N GLY A 102 15.68 -80.63 80.37
CA GLY A 102 14.32 -81.18 80.37
C GLY A 102 13.43 -80.65 81.50
N ASP A 103 13.97 -79.86 82.42
CA ASP A 103 13.15 -79.19 83.42
C ASP A 103 12.32 -78.04 82.81
N LEU A 104 11.13 -77.86 83.38
CA LEU A 104 10.22 -76.78 83.05
C LEU A 104 10.15 -75.81 84.24
N TRP A 105 10.21 -74.51 83.95
CA TRP A 105 10.06 -73.45 84.92
C TRP A 105 8.92 -72.52 84.55
N ILE A 106 8.01 -72.34 85.50
CA ILE A 106 6.91 -71.40 85.40
C ILE A 106 7.29 -70.16 86.22
N ASP A 107 7.56 -69.06 85.52
CA ASP A 107 7.69 -67.73 86.11
C ASP A 107 6.29 -67.21 86.44
N ASN A 108 5.93 -67.28 87.72
CA ASN A 108 4.62 -66.86 88.22
C ASN A 108 4.48 -65.34 88.41
N LEU A 109 5.52 -64.54 88.18
CA LEU A 109 5.44 -63.09 88.16
C LEU A 109 5.00 -62.59 86.77
N ASN A 110 5.64 -63.09 85.72
CA ASN A 110 5.35 -62.69 84.33
C ASN A 110 4.33 -63.59 83.63
N ASN A 111 3.91 -64.68 84.27
CA ASN A 111 3.06 -65.74 83.72
C ASN A 111 3.64 -66.36 82.45
N GLN A 112 4.92 -66.71 82.49
CA GLN A 112 5.66 -67.24 81.35
C GLN A 112 6.22 -68.62 81.67
N LEU A 113 6.06 -69.54 80.71
CA LEU A 113 6.66 -70.87 80.77
C LEU A 113 7.99 -70.85 80.03
N TYR A 114 9.03 -71.32 80.71
CA TYR A 114 10.35 -71.51 80.17
C TYR A 114 10.72 -73.00 80.17
N ALA A 115 11.36 -73.45 79.10
CA ALA A 115 11.97 -74.77 79.02
C ALA A 115 13.50 -74.62 79.07
N PHE A 116 14.15 -75.47 79.87
CA PHE A 116 15.61 -75.47 79.98
C PHE A 116 16.22 -76.61 79.16
N ASP A 117 17.06 -76.25 78.19
CA ASP A 117 17.69 -77.21 77.27
C ASP A 117 19.01 -77.80 77.80
N GLY A 118 19.45 -77.34 78.98
CA GLY A 118 20.74 -77.70 79.58
C GLY A 118 21.76 -76.55 79.58
N THR A 119 21.52 -75.50 78.78
CA THR A 119 22.36 -74.30 78.70
C THR A 119 21.58 -73.02 78.91
N ASP A 120 20.47 -72.82 78.19
CA ASP A 120 19.67 -71.59 78.20
C ASP A 120 18.20 -71.87 78.50
N THR A 121 17.49 -70.85 78.99
CA THR A 121 16.03 -70.91 79.10
C THR A 121 15.40 -70.32 77.85
N THR A 122 14.57 -71.11 77.19
CA THR A 122 13.78 -70.63 76.04
C THR A 122 12.36 -70.34 76.49
N LEU A 123 11.87 -69.14 76.18
CA LEU A 123 10.47 -68.76 76.41
C LEU A 123 9.56 -69.58 75.50
N VAL A 124 8.72 -70.42 76.10
CA VAL A 124 7.70 -71.21 75.40
C VAL A 124 6.46 -70.35 75.17
N GLY A 125 6.11 -69.48 76.12
CA GLY A 125 5.09 -68.46 75.95
C GLY A 125 4.40 -68.06 77.25
N PRO A 126 3.55 -67.01 77.21
CA PRO A 126 3.28 -66.11 76.07
C PRO A 126 4.44 -65.14 75.77
N GLN A 127 4.50 -64.61 74.53
CA GLN A 127 5.54 -63.66 74.07
C GLN A 127 5.46 -62.27 74.72
N TYR A 128 4.39 -61.99 75.44
CA TYR A 128 4.16 -60.76 76.19
C TYR A 128 4.07 -61.09 77.68
N THR A 129 4.50 -60.16 78.52
CA THR A 129 4.31 -60.28 79.97
C THR A 129 2.89 -59.87 80.36
N THR A 130 2.46 -60.26 81.56
CA THR A 130 1.18 -59.80 82.14
C THR A 130 1.01 -58.28 82.09
N ALA A 131 2.08 -57.51 82.29
CA ALA A 131 2.03 -56.04 82.26
C ALA A 131 1.84 -55.47 80.84
N GLN A 132 2.45 -56.08 79.83
CA GLN A 132 2.35 -55.63 78.43
C GLN A 132 0.97 -55.85 77.82
N LYS A 133 0.18 -56.78 78.39
CA LYS A 133 -1.08 -57.28 77.84
C LYS A 133 -0.88 -57.87 76.43
N LYS A 134 -1.94 -58.46 75.88
CA LYS A 134 -1.90 -59.10 74.56
C LYS A 134 -1.47 -58.11 73.48
N SER A 135 -0.30 -58.35 72.89
CA SER A 135 0.31 -57.50 71.87
C SER A 135 1.04 -58.36 70.84
N GLY A 136 0.96 -57.97 69.57
CA GLY A 136 1.55 -58.69 68.45
C GLY A 136 0.51 -59.29 67.51
N PHE A 137 1.02 -60.10 66.57
CA PHE A 137 0.17 -60.80 65.61
C PHE A 137 -0.39 -62.08 66.21
N GLU A 138 -1.69 -62.25 66.08
CA GLU A 138 -2.38 -63.50 66.38
C GLU A 138 -3.02 -64.02 65.10
N ILE A 139 -2.73 -65.29 64.80
CA ILE A 139 -3.36 -65.96 63.68
C ILE A 139 -4.72 -66.48 64.13
N GLY A 140 -5.76 -66.07 63.43
CA GLY A 140 -7.10 -66.57 63.64
C GLY A 140 -7.73 -67.04 62.34
N THR A 141 -8.96 -67.50 62.46
CA THR A 141 -9.75 -67.98 61.33
C THR A 141 -11.14 -67.37 61.40
N ILE A 142 -11.57 -66.79 60.29
CA ILE A 142 -12.92 -66.24 60.10
C ILE A 142 -13.60 -67.04 58.99
N LEU A 143 -14.85 -67.44 59.17
CA LEU A 143 -15.66 -68.04 58.12
C LEU A 143 -16.14 -66.95 57.17
N ASP A 144 -15.96 -67.15 55.87
CA ASP A 144 -16.60 -66.32 54.85
C ASP A 144 -18.11 -66.63 54.74
N ASN A 145 -18.86 -65.80 54.03
CA ASN A 145 -20.30 -65.96 53.80
C ASN A 145 -20.72 -67.28 53.12
N GLN A 146 -19.77 -68.09 52.64
CA GLN A 146 -19.97 -69.43 52.10
C GLN A 146 -19.52 -70.52 53.09
N SER A 147 -19.31 -70.16 54.35
CA SER A 147 -18.83 -71.01 55.44
C SER A 147 -17.45 -71.64 55.21
N ARG A 148 -16.59 -70.98 54.42
CA ARG A 148 -15.18 -71.41 54.26
C ARG A 148 -14.29 -70.67 55.25
N SER A 149 -13.42 -71.41 55.92
CA SER A 149 -12.40 -70.87 56.82
C SER A 149 -11.36 -70.05 56.07
N ARG A 150 -11.18 -68.79 56.46
CA ARG A 150 -10.15 -67.87 55.97
C ARG A 150 -9.20 -67.51 57.09
N THR A 151 -7.91 -67.72 56.85
CA THR A 151 -6.87 -67.31 57.79
C THR A 151 -6.69 -65.81 57.73
N VAL A 152 -6.67 -65.18 58.89
CA VAL A 152 -6.37 -63.76 59.05
C VAL A 152 -5.34 -63.57 60.15
N ALA A 153 -4.52 -62.52 60.01
CA ALA A 153 -3.65 -62.09 61.08
C ALA A 153 -4.25 -60.86 61.76
N TYR A 154 -4.57 -60.99 63.04
CA TYR A 154 -5.04 -59.91 63.88
C TYR A 154 -3.84 -59.21 64.52
N LEU A 155 -3.75 -57.90 64.37
CA LEU A 155 -2.75 -57.11 65.08
C LEU A 155 -3.36 -56.53 66.36
N TYR A 156 -2.91 -57.04 67.50
CA TYR A 156 -3.27 -56.51 68.81
C TYR A 156 -2.16 -55.60 69.35
N ILE A 157 -2.55 -54.50 70.01
CA ILE A 157 -1.65 -53.61 70.74
C ILE A 157 -2.29 -53.30 72.09
N GLY A 158 -1.65 -53.73 73.19
CA GLY A 158 -2.12 -53.46 74.55
C GLY A 158 -3.52 -54.03 74.87
N GLY A 159 -3.91 -55.12 74.20
CA GLY A 159 -5.23 -55.75 74.31
C GLY A 159 -6.31 -55.23 73.35
N THR A 160 -6.01 -54.23 72.49
CA THR A 160 -6.96 -53.67 71.51
C THR A 160 -6.61 -54.13 70.09
N LEU A 161 -7.63 -54.46 69.27
CA LEU A 161 -7.44 -54.82 67.87
C LEU A 161 -7.25 -53.56 67.01
N SER A 162 -6.11 -53.46 66.32
CA SER A 162 -5.75 -52.27 65.54
C SER A 162 -5.87 -52.47 64.03
N ALA A 163 -5.59 -53.68 63.53
CA ALA A 163 -5.68 -54.01 62.11
C ALA A 163 -5.93 -55.50 61.89
N VAL A 164 -6.47 -55.83 60.71
CA VAL A 164 -6.68 -57.19 60.22
C VAL A 164 -5.99 -57.32 58.87
N LEU A 165 -5.12 -58.31 58.74
CA LEU A 165 -4.42 -58.58 57.50
C LEU A 165 -4.99 -59.83 56.86
N SER A 166 -5.21 -59.78 55.56
CA SER A 166 -5.56 -60.95 54.76
C SER A 166 -4.81 -60.94 53.44
N SER A 167 -4.53 -62.13 52.92
CA SER A 167 -3.93 -62.34 51.61
C SER A 167 -4.95 -62.43 50.49
N LEU A 168 -6.24 -62.23 50.79
CA LEU A 168 -7.33 -62.29 49.82
C LEU A 168 -8.51 -61.46 50.33
N GLU A 169 -9.30 -60.93 49.41
CA GLU A 169 -10.54 -60.24 49.76
C GLU A 169 -11.68 -61.24 50.04
N PHE A 170 -12.40 -61.07 51.14
CA PHE A 170 -13.58 -61.89 51.45
C PHE A 170 -14.58 -61.19 52.40
N THR A 171 -15.83 -61.66 52.39
CA THR A 171 -16.89 -61.19 53.31
C THR A 171 -17.08 -62.19 54.46
N PRO A 172 -16.84 -61.82 55.72
CA PRO A 172 -17.13 -62.66 56.88
C PRO A 172 -18.61 -63.03 57.04
N THR A 173 -18.89 -64.18 57.66
CA THR A 173 -20.23 -64.51 58.17
C THR A 173 -20.70 -63.49 59.19
N TYR A 174 -22.02 -63.28 59.28
CA TYR A 174 -22.59 -62.20 60.11
C TYR A 174 -22.13 -62.24 61.57
N SER A 175 -22.06 -63.43 62.18
CA SER A 175 -21.62 -63.62 63.56
C SER A 175 -20.12 -63.44 63.80
N GLN A 176 -19.30 -63.43 62.74
CA GLN A 176 -17.84 -63.35 62.81
C GLN A 176 -17.28 -62.11 62.10
N ARG A 177 -18.13 -61.13 61.79
CA ARG A 177 -17.68 -59.84 61.27
C ARG A 177 -16.80 -59.15 62.31
N VAL A 178 -15.68 -58.63 61.86
CA VAL A 178 -14.86 -57.73 62.67
C VAL A 178 -15.61 -56.41 62.74
N LEU A 179 -16.31 -56.18 63.85
CA LEU A 179 -17.22 -55.03 64.01
C LEU A 179 -16.54 -53.69 63.73
N GLY A 180 -15.26 -53.58 64.04
CA GLY A 180 -14.46 -52.37 63.76
C GLY A 180 -14.21 -52.09 62.28
N LEU A 181 -14.42 -53.07 61.37
CA LEU A 181 -14.35 -52.87 59.92
C LEU A 181 -15.72 -52.65 59.28
N VAL A 182 -16.80 -52.81 60.05
CA VAL A 182 -18.16 -52.62 59.56
C VAL A 182 -18.48 -51.13 59.59
N ASP A 183 -18.59 -50.54 58.42
CA ASP A 183 -19.02 -49.15 58.24
C ASP A 183 -20.34 -49.14 57.45
N ALA A 184 -21.36 -48.47 57.98
CA ALA A 184 -22.70 -48.49 57.40
C ALA A 184 -22.77 -47.94 55.96
N SER A 185 -21.78 -47.16 55.52
CA SER A 185 -21.77 -46.46 54.23
C SER A 185 -20.81 -47.06 53.19
N THR A 186 -19.63 -47.50 53.62
CA THR A 186 -18.54 -47.93 52.70
C THR A 186 -18.21 -49.41 52.81
N ASN A 187 -18.49 -50.03 53.97
CA ASN A 187 -18.25 -51.46 54.19
C ASN A 187 -19.32 -52.10 55.09
N PRO A 188 -20.61 -52.10 54.70
CA PRO A 188 -21.72 -52.53 55.56
C PRO A 188 -21.68 -54.03 55.88
N ASN A 189 -20.92 -54.78 55.07
CA ASN A 189 -20.75 -56.22 55.22
C ASN A 189 -19.47 -56.61 55.97
N GLY A 190 -18.64 -55.65 56.38
CA GLY A 190 -17.37 -55.91 57.06
C GLY A 190 -16.41 -56.73 56.20
N ILE A 191 -16.37 -56.46 54.89
CA ILE A 191 -15.44 -57.06 53.93
C ILE A 191 -14.03 -56.82 54.42
N ILE A 192 -13.21 -57.86 54.37
CA ILE A 192 -11.78 -57.79 54.63
C ILE A 192 -11.11 -57.80 53.26
N TYR A 193 -10.48 -56.68 52.89
CA TYR A 193 -9.74 -56.52 51.64
C TYR A 193 -8.39 -57.23 51.69
N GLU A 194 -7.82 -57.54 50.53
CA GLU A 194 -6.43 -57.98 50.46
C GLU A 194 -5.50 -56.88 50.98
N GLY A 195 -4.53 -57.27 51.80
CA GLY A 195 -3.61 -56.34 52.47
C GLY A 195 -4.05 -55.94 53.87
N VAL A 196 -3.74 -54.71 54.26
CA VAL A 196 -3.91 -54.23 55.64
C VAL A 196 -5.24 -53.49 55.80
N ASN A 197 -6.16 -54.06 56.57
CA ASN A 197 -7.45 -53.47 56.90
C ASN A 197 -7.39 -52.82 58.27
N ILE A 198 -7.54 -51.51 58.31
CA ILE A 198 -7.38 -50.71 59.51
C ILE A 198 -8.71 -50.57 60.23
N ILE A 199 -8.73 -50.84 61.54
CA ILE A 199 -9.97 -50.78 62.35
C ILE A 199 -10.44 -49.34 62.57
N ASN A 200 -9.52 -48.41 62.84
CA ASN A 200 -9.86 -47.00 63.04
C ASN A 200 -9.05 -46.13 62.08
N ASN A 201 -9.63 -45.85 60.90
CA ASN A 201 -8.98 -45.04 59.85
C ASN A 201 -8.74 -43.58 60.27
N SER A 202 -9.42 -43.10 61.31
CA SER A 202 -9.26 -41.72 61.78
C SER A 202 -8.01 -41.54 62.64
N THR A 203 -7.68 -42.51 63.49
CA THR A 203 -6.57 -42.43 64.46
C THR A 203 -5.36 -43.27 64.07
N PHE A 204 -5.52 -44.31 63.26
CA PHE A 204 -4.41 -45.09 62.76
C PHE A 204 -3.72 -44.30 61.64
N LYS A 205 -2.49 -43.86 61.91
CA LYS A 205 -1.70 -43.05 60.98
C LYS A 205 -0.38 -43.75 60.72
N TRP A 206 -0.01 -43.83 59.46
CA TRP A 206 1.37 -44.13 59.06
C TRP A 206 2.18 -42.85 59.25
N HIS A 207 2.73 -42.64 60.45
CA HIS A 207 3.60 -41.52 60.74
C HIS A 207 5.00 -41.81 60.18
N GLY A 208 5.22 -41.36 58.96
CA GLY A 208 6.49 -41.39 58.26
C GLY A 208 6.41 -40.51 57.01
N VAL A 209 7.54 -40.03 56.52
CA VAL A 209 7.59 -39.42 55.19
C VAL A 209 7.49 -40.57 54.19
N ALA A 210 6.43 -40.61 53.39
CA ALA A 210 6.47 -41.33 52.13
C ALA A 210 7.44 -40.54 51.24
N ASN A 211 8.73 -40.83 51.32
CA ASN A 211 9.81 -40.11 50.63
C ASN A 211 9.60 -40.03 49.10
N SER A 212 8.67 -40.81 48.56
CA SER A 212 8.17 -40.66 47.20
C SER A 212 6.73 -41.17 47.11
N SER A 213 5.76 -40.28 46.95
CA SER A 213 4.78 -40.52 45.89
C SER A 213 5.34 -39.81 44.66
N LEU A 214 6.12 -40.53 43.86
CA LEU A 214 6.93 -39.98 42.77
C LEU A 214 6.08 -39.20 41.74
N ALA A 215 4.78 -39.47 41.72
CA ALA A 215 3.82 -38.87 40.83
C ALA A 215 2.38 -39.18 41.23
N LEU A 216 1.45 -38.41 40.67
CA LEU A 216 0.10 -38.91 40.40
C LEU A 216 0.17 -39.72 39.10
N THR A 217 -0.17 -41.00 39.18
CA THR A 217 -0.28 -41.87 38.02
C THR A 217 -1.64 -41.64 37.36
N ASP A 218 -1.66 -41.20 36.10
CA ASP A 218 -2.91 -41.08 35.35
C ASP A 218 -3.54 -42.46 35.04
N SER A 219 -4.72 -42.48 34.42
CA SER A 219 -5.42 -43.72 34.05
C SER A 219 -4.68 -44.58 33.01
N ALA A 220 -3.59 -44.08 32.43
CA ALA A 220 -2.72 -44.77 31.49
C ALA A 220 -1.39 -45.23 32.13
N GLY A 221 -1.20 -45.03 33.43
CA GLY A 221 0.01 -45.48 34.14
C GLY A 221 1.17 -44.48 34.12
N VAL A 222 0.97 -43.25 33.62
CA VAL A 222 2.04 -42.25 33.48
C VAL A 222 2.14 -41.36 34.72
N ALA A 223 3.35 -41.29 35.25
CA ALA A 223 3.72 -40.50 36.41
C ALA A 223 3.80 -38.98 36.08
N ARG A 224 2.96 -38.14 36.69
CA ARG A 224 3.03 -36.67 36.62
C ARG A 224 3.58 -36.03 37.91
N THR A 225 4.57 -35.14 37.79
CA THR A 225 5.15 -34.36 38.92
C THR A 225 4.46 -33.00 39.08
N ALA A 226 4.67 -32.35 40.23
CA ALA A 226 4.06 -31.05 40.52
C ALA A 226 4.48 -29.94 39.53
N GLU A 227 5.69 -29.99 38.97
CA GLU A 227 6.16 -29.00 37.97
C GLU A 227 5.45 -29.12 36.62
N GLN A 228 4.63 -30.16 36.41
CA GLN A 228 3.89 -30.39 35.16
C GLN A 228 2.46 -29.83 35.20
N PHE A 229 2.04 -29.19 36.30
CA PHE A 229 0.73 -28.57 36.45
C PHE A 229 0.86 -27.05 36.59
N LEU A 230 -0.11 -26.32 36.05
CA LEU A 230 -0.26 -24.88 36.33
C LEU A 230 -0.95 -24.70 37.69
N ALA A 231 -0.31 -23.96 38.61
CA ALA A 231 -0.87 -23.65 39.91
C ALA A 231 -2.11 -22.75 39.80
N SER A 232 -3.19 -23.10 40.51
CA SER A 232 -4.46 -22.34 40.49
C SER A 232 -4.44 -21.03 41.30
N ASN A 233 -3.44 -20.85 42.18
CA ASN A 233 -3.41 -19.80 43.20
C ASN A 233 -2.04 -19.12 43.34
N ALA A 234 -1.12 -19.37 42.41
CA ALA A 234 0.22 -18.79 42.43
C ALA A 234 0.64 -18.42 41.00
N ASN A 235 1.65 -17.55 40.89
CA ASN A 235 2.26 -17.27 39.60
C ASN A 235 2.99 -18.51 39.09
N ASP A 236 2.76 -18.86 37.83
CA ASP A 236 3.37 -20.02 37.21
C ASP A 236 3.90 -19.69 35.81
N VAL A 237 4.86 -20.46 35.34
CA VAL A 237 5.52 -20.27 34.05
C VAL A 237 5.57 -21.61 33.31
N THR A 238 4.91 -21.68 32.15
CA THR A 238 5.12 -22.78 31.21
C THR A 238 6.22 -22.40 30.21
N THR A 239 7.26 -23.23 30.10
CA THR A 239 8.31 -23.09 29.08
C THR A 239 7.97 -23.82 27.79
N GLY A 240 6.97 -24.70 27.82
CA GLY A 240 6.46 -25.45 26.67
C GLY A 240 5.25 -24.79 26.01
N ALA A 241 4.76 -25.38 24.93
CA ALA A 241 3.54 -24.91 24.26
C ALA A 241 2.28 -25.37 25.02
N LEU A 242 1.38 -24.44 25.33
CA LEU A 242 0.03 -24.76 25.83
C LEU A 242 -0.91 -25.01 24.64
N THR A 243 -1.37 -26.24 24.48
CA THR A 243 -2.39 -26.59 23.47
C THR A 243 -3.75 -26.70 24.15
N ILE A 244 -4.74 -25.92 23.70
CA ILE A 244 -6.13 -25.99 24.18
C ILE A 244 -6.97 -26.69 23.11
N GLN A 245 -7.24 -27.98 23.29
CA GLN A 245 -8.03 -28.81 22.36
C GLN A 245 -9.51 -28.85 22.78
N ASN A 246 -10.13 -27.69 22.87
CA ASN A 246 -11.58 -27.59 23.09
C ASN A 246 -12.13 -26.34 22.38
N SER A 247 -13.44 -26.31 22.16
CA SER A 247 -14.11 -25.17 21.52
C SER A 247 -14.30 -23.97 22.47
N GLY A 248 -14.07 -24.14 23.77
CA GLY A 248 -14.21 -23.09 24.79
C GLY A 248 -13.01 -22.13 24.88
N GLY A 249 -11.84 -22.57 24.40
CA GLY A 249 -10.65 -21.74 24.30
C GLY A 249 -10.06 -21.29 25.65
N LEU A 250 -9.42 -20.12 25.66
CA LEU A 250 -8.82 -19.47 26.82
C LEU A 250 -9.73 -18.33 27.29
N THR A 251 -10.07 -18.31 28.58
CA THR A 251 -10.82 -17.22 29.22
C THR A 251 -9.91 -16.45 30.16
N ILE A 252 -9.90 -15.11 30.05
CA ILE A 252 -9.06 -14.22 30.84
C ILE A 252 -9.95 -13.22 31.60
N GLY A 253 -9.76 -13.13 32.92
CA GLY A 253 -10.45 -12.18 33.79
C GLY A 253 -11.44 -12.83 34.76
N LEU A 254 -11.72 -12.13 35.87
CA LEU A 254 -12.52 -12.62 37.01
C LEU A 254 -14.01 -12.84 36.68
N SER A 255 -14.49 -12.37 35.52
CA SER A 255 -15.89 -12.52 35.07
C SER A 255 -15.98 -12.93 33.60
N GLN A 256 -14.99 -13.70 33.12
CA GLN A 256 -14.88 -14.09 31.71
C GLN A 256 -14.75 -12.89 30.76
N ASN A 257 -14.03 -11.85 31.17
CA ASN A 257 -13.98 -10.56 30.50
C ASN A 257 -13.56 -10.67 29.03
N ASN A 258 -12.59 -11.51 28.71
CA ASN A 258 -12.13 -11.76 27.34
C ASN A 258 -11.99 -13.26 27.09
N VAL A 259 -12.49 -13.74 25.94
CA VAL A 259 -12.42 -15.13 25.51
C VAL A 259 -11.72 -15.23 24.17
N GLN A 260 -10.73 -16.11 24.08
CA GLN A 260 -10.01 -16.46 22.85
C GLN A 260 -10.36 -17.89 22.47
N LYS A 261 -11.15 -18.08 21.41
CA LYS A 261 -11.70 -19.39 21.04
C LYS A 261 -11.76 -19.60 19.54
N VAL A 262 -11.93 -20.85 19.13
CA VAL A 262 -12.16 -21.24 17.73
C VAL A 262 -13.58 -21.77 17.59
N ILE A 263 -14.36 -21.17 16.68
CA ILE A 263 -15.69 -21.66 16.31
C ILE A 263 -15.69 -21.88 14.79
N GLY A 264 -15.89 -23.13 14.35
CA GLY A 264 -15.71 -23.51 12.95
C GLY A 264 -14.28 -23.20 12.49
N ASP A 265 -14.16 -22.45 11.39
CA ASP A 265 -12.86 -22.08 10.78
C ASP A 265 -12.32 -20.71 11.24
N ARG A 266 -12.96 -20.06 12.23
CA ARG A 266 -12.60 -18.69 12.67
C ARG A 266 -12.06 -18.67 14.09
N PHE A 267 -11.00 -17.86 14.30
CA PHE A 267 -10.48 -17.50 15.61
C PHE A 267 -11.09 -16.18 16.08
N TYR A 268 -11.62 -16.18 17.30
CA TYR A 268 -12.27 -15.02 17.92
C TYR A 268 -11.44 -14.52 19.10
N ILE A 269 -11.32 -13.19 19.19
CA ILE A 269 -10.94 -12.47 20.41
C ILE A 269 -12.15 -11.62 20.74
N GLU A 270 -12.91 -11.99 21.77
CA GLU A 270 -14.18 -11.33 22.09
C GLU A 270 -14.28 -10.96 23.56
N ASN A 271 -14.82 -9.76 23.82
CA ASN A 271 -15.26 -9.37 25.16
C ASN A 271 -16.66 -9.94 25.40
N GLN A 272 -16.89 -10.63 26.52
CA GLN A 272 -18.22 -11.19 26.85
C GLN A 272 -19.19 -10.14 27.42
N LEU A 273 -18.65 -9.01 27.89
CA LEU A 273 -19.41 -7.94 28.51
C LEU A 273 -19.78 -6.88 27.46
N LEU A 274 -21.02 -6.38 27.53
CA LEU A 274 -21.51 -5.31 26.67
C LEU A 274 -20.68 -4.03 26.86
N ASP A 275 -20.45 -3.29 25.78
CA ASP A 275 -19.76 -1.99 25.78
C ASP A 275 -18.35 -2.00 26.38
N HIS A 276 -17.69 -3.17 26.40
CA HIS A 276 -16.30 -3.27 26.80
C HIS A 276 -15.36 -3.10 25.60
N ASP A 277 -14.49 -2.11 25.71
CA ASP A 277 -13.51 -1.79 24.67
C ASP A 277 -12.43 -2.86 24.52
N LEU A 278 -11.84 -2.93 23.33
CA LEU A 278 -10.70 -3.79 23.02
C LEU A 278 -9.54 -2.94 22.50
N SER A 279 -8.36 -3.09 23.09
CA SER A 279 -7.16 -2.38 22.64
C SER A 279 -5.97 -3.30 22.39
N LEU A 280 -5.26 -3.05 21.29
CA LEU A 280 -3.90 -3.53 21.06
C LEU A 280 -2.91 -2.41 21.37
N ARG A 281 -2.12 -2.62 22.42
CA ARG A 281 -1.15 -1.66 22.92
C ARG A 281 0.27 -1.99 22.47
N VAL A 282 1.02 -0.96 22.10
CA VAL A 282 2.43 -1.06 21.74
C VAL A 282 3.25 -0.05 22.50
N ARG A 283 4.52 -0.38 22.78
CA ARG A 283 5.52 0.58 23.24
C ARG A 283 6.34 1.04 22.06
N SER A 284 6.43 2.34 21.81
CA SER A 284 7.15 2.87 20.66
C SER A 284 7.93 4.13 20.99
N ASN A 285 9.15 4.23 20.45
CA ASN A 285 10.01 5.40 20.60
C ASN A 285 9.38 6.66 19.99
N GLN A 286 8.52 6.53 18.97
CA GLN A 286 7.78 7.66 18.37
C GLN A 286 6.84 8.34 19.37
N PHE A 287 6.39 7.60 20.38
CA PHE A 287 5.55 8.11 21.47
C PHE A 287 6.33 8.19 22.79
N ASN A 288 7.61 8.59 22.73
CA ASN A 288 8.50 8.74 23.89
C ASN A 288 8.63 7.47 24.76
N SER A 289 8.59 6.30 24.14
CA SER A 289 8.64 4.99 24.80
C SER A 289 7.46 4.72 25.76
N LEU A 290 6.38 5.49 25.63
CA LEU A 290 5.11 5.25 26.32
C LEU A 290 4.38 4.08 25.67
N ILE A 291 3.49 3.46 26.45
CA ILE A 291 2.54 2.47 25.95
C ILE A 291 1.35 3.25 25.40
N VAL A 292 1.04 3.03 24.12
CA VAL A 292 -0.07 3.67 23.43
C VAL A 292 -0.97 2.62 22.77
N ASP A 293 -2.24 2.97 22.56
CA ASP A 293 -3.19 2.17 21.82
C ASP A 293 -2.89 2.28 20.31
N ALA A 294 -2.41 1.19 19.70
CA ALA A 294 -2.17 1.13 18.26
C ALA A 294 -3.47 0.87 17.49
N LEU A 295 -4.31 -0.03 18.02
CA LEU A 295 -5.68 -0.24 17.59
C LEU A 295 -6.57 -0.15 18.83
N TYR A 296 -7.59 0.69 18.77
CA TYR A 296 -8.59 0.83 19.83
C TYR A 296 -9.98 0.64 19.24
N VAL A 297 -10.75 -0.29 19.78
CA VAL A 297 -12.14 -0.55 19.41
C VAL A 297 -13.01 -0.08 20.55
N ASP A 298 -13.77 1.00 20.30
CA ASP A 298 -14.80 1.50 21.19
C ASP A 298 -16.08 0.72 20.92
N ALA A 299 -16.42 -0.17 21.84
CA ALA A 299 -17.59 -1.04 21.70
C ALA A 299 -18.91 -0.27 21.88
N SER A 300 -18.89 0.80 22.67
CA SER A 300 -20.09 1.58 23.02
C SER A 300 -20.58 2.45 21.86
N THR A 301 -19.68 2.93 21.01
CA THR A 301 -19.99 3.80 19.86
C THR A 301 -19.77 3.14 18.50
N ALA A 302 -19.33 1.87 18.47
CA ALA A 302 -19.00 1.08 17.28
C ALA A 302 -17.94 1.77 16.39
N ARG A 303 -16.83 2.21 16.99
CA ARG A 303 -15.74 2.92 16.30
C ARG A 303 -14.39 2.25 16.49
N VAL A 304 -13.53 2.41 15.50
CA VAL A 304 -12.17 1.89 15.49
C VAL A 304 -11.18 3.03 15.28
N GLY A 305 -10.26 3.20 16.24
CA GLY A 305 -9.13 4.12 16.19
C GLY A 305 -7.83 3.41 15.85
N ILE A 306 -7.04 4.00 14.96
CA ILE A 306 -5.66 3.61 14.68
C ILE A 306 -4.75 4.74 15.13
N PHE A 307 -3.91 4.48 16.13
CA PHE A 307 -3.01 5.45 16.78
C PHE A 307 -3.68 6.74 17.28
N THR A 308 -4.98 6.72 17.60
CA THR A 308 -5.70 7.84 18.23
C THR A 308 -5.30 7.98 19.71
N THR A 309 -4.10 8.49 19.98
CA THR A 309 -3.44 8.34 21.30
C THR A 309 -3.83 9.41 22.32
N ASN A 310 -4.32 10.57 21.86
CA ASN A 310 -4.66 11.72 22.70
C ASN A 310 -6.18 11.96 22.80
N ARG A 311 -6.99 11.14 22.11
CA ARG A 311 -8.44 11.28 21.99
C ARG A 311 -9.11 9.96 21.62
N LEU A 312 -10.41 9.86 21.87
CA LEU A 312 -11.22 8.75 21.38
C LEU A 312 -11.52 8.91 19.87
N PRO A 313 -11.79 7.81 19.14
CA PRO A 313 -12.19 7.85 17.73
C PRO A 313 -13.47 8.67 17.53
N GLN A 314 -13.44 9.61 16.58
CA GLN A 314 -14.58 10.48 16.25
C GLN A 314 -15.42 9.93 15.11
N TYR A 315 -14.84 9.08 14.27
CA TYR A 315 -15.46 8.43 13.13
C TYR A 315 -15.41 6.91 13.27
N THR A 316 -16.23 6.20 12.48
CA THR A 316 -16.28 4.72 12.50
C THR A 316 -14.91 4.09 12.28
N LEU A 317 -14.13 4.64 11.35
CA LEU A 317 -12.69 4.39 11.22
C LEU A 317 -11.99 5.73 11.32
N ASP A 318 -11.12 5.87 12.31
CA ASP A 318 -10.38 7.10 12.58
C ASP A 318 -8.89 6.77 12.69
N VAL A 319 -8.08 7.37 11.83
CA VAL A 319 -6.64 7.12 11.76
C VAL A 319 -5.92 8.41 12.08
N GLU A 320 -5.21 8.45 13.20
CA GLU A 320 -4.33 9.58 13.55
C GLU A 320 -2.95 9.32 12.92
N GLY A 321 -2.81 9.73 11.65
CA GLY A 321 -1.59 9.54 10.86
C GLY A 321 -1.87 9.43 9.35
N ASP A 322 -0.88 8.95 8.60
CA ASP A 322 -0.97 8.80 7.15
C ASP A 322 -1.64 7.47 6.75
N ILE A 323 -2.51 7.52 5.74
CA ILE A 323 -3.06 6.33 5.09
C ILE A 323 -2.41 6.17 3.71
N ARG A 324 -1.85 4.99 3.44
CA ARG A 324 -1.31 4.62 2.12
C ARG A 324 -1.97 3.35 1.61
N ALA A 325 -2.68 3.44 0.50
CA ALA A 325 -3.17 2.29 -0.26
C ALA A 325 -2.21 2.00 -1.43
N THR A 326 -1.68 0.77 -1.52
CA THR A 326 -0.84 0.33 -2.65
C THR A 326 -1.65 -0.26 -3.80
N GLY A 327 -2.93 -0.58 -3.57
CA GLY A 327 -3.89 -0.99 -4.59
C GLY A 327 -4.97 0.07 -4.81
N ASN A 328 -6.14 -0.35 -5.27
CA ASN A 328 -7.27 0.55 -5.53
C ASN A 328 -7.93 1.00 -4.22
N LEU A 329 -8.24 2.30 -4.12
CA LEU A 329 -9.10 2.85 -3.09
C LEU A 329 -10.50 3.10 -3.68
N ILE A 330 -11.52 2.43 -3.16
CA ILE A 330 -12.92 2.65 -3.53
C ILE A 330 -13.62 3.33 -2.34
N VAL A 331 -14.17 4.52 -2.57
CA VAL A 331 -14.96 5.26 -1.57
C VAL A 331 -16.40 5.35 -2.07
N GLN A 332 -17.31 4.64 -1.39
CA GLN A 332 -18.74 4.66 -1.71
C GLN A 332 -19.47 5.54 -0.69
N GLY A 333 -20.18 6.53 -1.19
CA GLY A 333 -20.90 7.49 -0.37
C GLY A 333 -21.41 8.64 -1.24
N THR A 334 -22.09 9.60 -0.62
CA THR A 334 -22.60 10.79 -1.31
C THR A 334 -21.56 11.93 -1.39
N GLN A 335 -20.51 11.89 -0.57
CA GLN A 335 -19.49 12.93 -0.51
C GLN A 335 -18.13 12.35 -0.10
N THR A 336 -17.08 12.85 -0.76
CA THR A 336 -15.69 12.71 -0.34
C THR A 336 -15.12 14.12 -0.16
N THR A 337 -14.61 14.42 1.03
CA THR A 337 -14.00 15.73 1.35
C THR A 337 -12.50 15.57 1.57
N LEU A 338 -11.70 16.38 0.88
CA LEU A 338 -10.24 16.34 0.92
C LEU A 338 -9.69 17.72 1.31
N ASP A 339 -9.46 17.93 2.60
CA ASP A 339 -8.84 19.16 3.11
C ASP A 339 -7.32 19.07 3.01
N THR A 340 -6.81 19.27 1.79
CA THR A 340 -5.37 19.14 1.48
C THR A 340 -4.83 20.41 0.82
N VAL A 341 -3.55 20.71 1.07
CA VAL A 341 -2.87 21.84 0.40
C VAL A 341 -2.59 21.52 -1.07
N THR A 342 -2.38 20.24 -1.40
CA THR A 342 -2.08 19.82 -2.78
C THR A 342 -2.64 18.43 -3.04
N LEU A 343 -3.48 18.33 -4.07
CA LEU A 343 -3.92 17.05 -4.64
C LEU A 343 -3.01 16.69 -5.82
N ARG A 344 -2.23 15.61 -5.69
CA ARG A 344 -1.41 15.06 -6.78
C ARG A 344 -2.07 13.81 -7.33
N VAL A 345 -2.34 13.81 -8.63
CA VAL A 345 -2.92 12.67 -9.36
C VAL A 345 -1.96 12.31 -10.49
N GLU A 346 -1.41 11.09 -10.48
CA GLU A 346 -0.55 10.60 -11.57
C GLU A 346 -1.35 9.99 -12.73
N ASP A 347 -2.61 9.63 -12.47
CA ASP A 347 -3.51 9.09 -13.49
C ASP A 347 -3.71 10.07 -14.65
N LYS A 348 -3.77 9.52 -15.86
CA LYS A 348 -3.90 10.32 -17.10
C LYS A 348 -5.26 11.00 -17.22
N ASN A 349 -6.30 10.38 -16.65
CA ASN A 349 -7.69 10.80 -16.80
C ASN A 349 -8.36 10.95 -15.44
N ILE A 350 -9.24 11.94 -15.33
CA ILE A 350 -10.20 12.09 -14.24
C ILE A 350 -11.58 11.91 -14.87
N GLU A 351 -12.30 10.88 -14.48
CA GLU A 351 -13.64 10.60 -14.98
C GLU A 351 -14.69 11.15 -14.00
N LEU A 352 -15.69 11.85 -14.53
CA LEU A 352 -16.80 12.46 -13.78
C LEU A 352 -18.13 11.90 -14.32
N GLY A 353 -19.19 11.95 -13.51
CA GLY A 353 -20.55 11.58 -13.96
C GLY A 353 -20.84 10.07 -14.01
N TYR A 354 -20.11 9.27 -13.23
CA TYR A 354 -20.42 7.85 -13.06
C TYR A 354 -21.70 7.63 -12.25
N GLN A 355 -22.51 6.67 -12.69
CA GLN A 355 -23.68 6.16 -11.98
C GLN A 355 -23.29 5.03 -11.01
N SER A 356 -24.23 4.63 -10.16
CA SER A 356 -24.03 3.60 -9.14
C SER A 356 -23.74 2.20 -9.68
N ASP A 357 -23.97 1.96 -10.97
CA ASP A 357 -23.67 0.72 -11.69
C ASP A 357 -22.30 0.73 -12.38
N SER A 358 -21.47 1.75 -12.10
CA SER A 358 -20.18 1.96 -12.77
C SER A 358 -20.31 2.17 -14.28
N THR A 359 -21.40 2.81 -14.74
CA THR A 359 -21.54 3.31 -16.11
C THR A 359 -21.55 4.84 -16.12
N GLY A 360 -21.26 5.46 -17.27
CA GLY A 360 -21.45 6.90 -17.45
C GLY A 360 -22.93 7.27 -17.52
N GLY A 361 -23.31 8.42 -16.96
CA GLY A 361 -24.63 9.01 -17.18
C GLY A 361 -24.89 9.38 -18.65
N ASP A 362 -26.16 9.49 -19.03
CA ASP A 362 -26.55 10.21 -20.25
C ASP A 362 -26.31 11.73 -20.07
N ASP A 363 -26.49 12.53 -21.13
CA ASP A 363 -26.23 13.98 -21.05
C ASP A 363 -27.11 14.68 -20.00
N VAL A 364 -28.26 14.11 -19.64
CA VAL A 364 -29.11 14.58 -18.55
C VAL A 364 -28.47 14.27 -17.19
N GLY A 365 -27.96 13.05 -16.99
CA GLY A 365 -27.25 12.65 -15.77
C GLY A 365 -25.90 13.34 -15.58
N ALA A 366 -25.24 13.76 -16.67
CA ALA A 366 -23.98 14.49 -16.64
C ALA A 366 -24.14 16.02 -16.52
N ASP A 367 -25.36 16.56 -16.69
CA ASP A 367 -25.63 18.00 -16.70
C ASP A 367 -25.18 18.68 -15.40
N GLY A 368 -24.46 19.79 -15.53
CA GLY A 368 -23.87 20.52 -14.40
C GLY A 368 -22.59 19.90 -13.83
N GLY A 369 -22.15 18.74 -14.35
CA GLY A 369 -20.87 18.11 -14.00
C GLY A 369 -19.68 18.98 -14.40
N GLY A 370 -18.64 18.99 -13.56
CA GLY A 370 -17.43 19.75 -13.85
C GLY A 370 -16.61 20.16 -12.63
N VAL A 371 -15.91 21.29 -12.74
CA VAL A 371 -14.99 21.81 -11.73
C VAL A 371 -15.44 23.18 -11.25
N THR A 372 -15.49 23.35 -9.94
CA THR A 372 -15.82 24.62 -9.27
C THR A 372 -14.68 25.05 -8.36
N LEU A 373 -14.11 26.22 -8.64
CA LEU A 373 -13.19 26.92 -7.75
C LEU A 373 -13.97 27.95 -6.92
N LEU A 374 -14.07 27.69 -5.62
CA LEU A 374 -14.78 28.54 -4.67
C LEU A 374 -14.07 29.89 -4.49
N SER A 375 -14.85 30.97 -4.40
CA SER A 375 -14.34 32.33 -4.18
C SER A 375 -15.43 33.22 -3.59
N THR A 376 -15.05 34.17 -2.74
CA THR A 376 -15.97 35.15 -2.13
C THR A 376 -16.64 36.06 -3.16
N ASP A 377 -15.97 36.33 -4.28
CA ASP A 377 -16.39 37.30 -5.29
C ASP A 377 -17.08 36.62 -6.49
N SER A 378 -17.69 35.45 -6.27
CA SER A 378 -18.24 34.46 -7.23
C SER A 378 -17.31 33.30 -7.59
N ASN A 379 -17.89 32.09 -7.60
CA ASN A 379 -17.22 30.87 -8.00
C ASN A 379 -16.78 30.93 -9.47
N LYS A 380 -15.64 30.31 -9.78
CA LYS A 380 -15.18 30.09 -11.16
C LYS A 380 -15.49 28.64 -11.52
N GLU A 381 -16.18 28.43 -12.62
CA GLU A 381 -16.79 27.16 -12.96
C GLU A 381 -16.48 26.78 -14.41
N ILE A 382 -16.19 25.49 -14.59
CA ILE A 382 -16.11 24.81 -15.89
C ILE A 382 -17.15 23.70 -15.81
N LYS A 383 -18.25 23.82 -16.57
CA LYS A 383 -19.39 22.90 -16.48
C LYS A 383 -19.80 22.37 -17.85
N TRP A 384 -20.13 21.08 -17.90
CA TRP A 384 -20.90 20.51 -18.99
C TRP A 384 -22.34 20.98 -18.87
N LEU A 385 -22.89 21.56 -19.94
CA LEU A 385 -24.29 21.98 -20.00
C LEU A 385 -24.96 21.25 -21.18
N ASN A 386 -25.92 20.39 -20.86
CA ASN A 386 -26.70 19.64 -21.84
C ASN A 386 -27.47 20.58 -22.80
N SER A 387 -28.00 21.68 -22.26
CA SER A 387 -28.76 22.67 -23.06
C SER A 387 -27.99 23.30 -24.22
N THR A 388 -26.66 23.36 -24.13
CA THR A 388 -25.78 23.94 -25.17
C THR A 388 -24.86 22.92 -25.82
N ASP A 389 -24.93 21.65 -25.40
CA ASP A 389 -24.05 20.55 -25.86
C ASP A 389 -22.56 20.93 -25.79
N SER A 390 -22.15 21.59 -24.70
CA SER A 390 -20.80 22.17 -24.61
C SER A 390 -20.28 22.35 -23.19
N TRP A 391 -18.95 22.31 -23.06
CA TRP A 391 -18.25 22.83 -21.88
C TRP A 391 -18.32 24.36 -21.84
N THR A 392 -18.90 24.88 -20.77
CA THR A 392 -19.08 26.31 -20.55
C THR A 392 -18.17 26.80 -19.43
N PHE A 393 -17.40 27.85 -19.74
CA PHE A 393 -16.53 28.54 -18.79
C PHE A 393 -17.24 29.83 -18.36
N ASN A 394 -17.48 29.99 -17.06
CA ASN A 394 -18.12 31.21 -16.56
C ASN A 394 -17.15 32.40 -16.40
N LYS A 395 -15.86 32.17 -16.65
CA LYS A 395 -14.79 33.17 -16.72
C LYS A 395 -14.02 32.99 -18.03
N ASN A 396 -13.23 34.00 -18.39
CA ASN A 396 -12.44 34.01 -19.60
C ASN A 396 -11.34 32.94 -19.59
N ILE A 397 -11.00 32.40 -20.77
CA ILE A 397 -9.83 31.54 -20.98
C ILE A 397 -8.69 32.41 -21.51
N ASP A 398 -7.57 32.42 -20.80
CA ASP A 398 -6.36 33.16 -21.20
C ASP A 398 -5.30 32.22 -21.78
N LEU A 399 -4.51 32.73 -22.73
CA LEU A 399 -3.36 32.05 -23.33
C LEU A 399 -2.09 32.73 -22.85
N SER A 400 -1.36 32.05 -21.94
CA SER A 400 -0.23 32.62 -21.20
C SER A 400 0.91 33.19 -22.04
N ASP A 401 1.08 32.68 -23.26
CA ASP A 401 2.19 33.03 -24.15
C ASP A 401 1.86 32.69 -25.62
N THR A 402 2.75 33.08 -26.53
CA THR A 402 2.60 32.87 -27.98
C THR A 402 2.79 31.42 -28.45
N THR A 403 3.23 30.51 -27.57
CA THR A 403 3.38 29.07 -27.86
C THR A 403 2.11 28.27 -27.61
N LYS A 404 1.08 28.89 -27.01
CA LYS A 404 -0.21 28.26 -26.72
C LYS A 404 -1.28 28.67 -27.74
N SER A 405 -2.21 27.77 -27.99
CA SER A 405 -3.30 28.00 -28.94
C SER A 405 -4.53 27.16 -28.63
N ILE A 406 -5.70 27.68 -29.00
CA ILE A 406 -6.92 26.89 -29.09
C ILE A 406 -6.94 26.22 -30.46
N LYS A 407 -7.12 24.90 -30.45
CA LYS A 407 -7.08 24.05 -31.64
C LYS A 407 -8.42 23.35 -31.88
N ILE A 408 -8.80 23.21 -33.13
CA ILE A 408 -9.96 22.43 -33.58
C ILE A 408 -9.48 21.44 -34.65
N GLY A 409 -9.77 20.15 -34.48
CA GLY A 409 -9.27 19.10 -35.39
C GLY A 409 -7.74 19.06 -35.51
N GLY A 410 -7.03 19.40 -34.43
CA GLY A 410 -5.56 19.51 -34.40
C GLY A 410 -4.97 20.80 -35.00
N GLN A 411 -5.80 21.66 -35.61
CA GLN A 411 -5.36 22.91 -36.25
C GLN A 411 -5.52 24.11 -35.33
N THR A 412 -4.49 24.95 -35.26
CA THR A 412 -4.53 26.23 -34.52
C THR A 412 -5.57 27.15 -35.12
N LYS A 413 -6.51 27.63 -34.31
CA LYS A 413 -7.53 28.61 -34.72
C LYS A 413 -7.31 29.96 -34.06
N LEU A 414 -6.98 29.96 -32.78
CA LEU A 414 -6.73 31.17 -31.99
C LEU A 414 -5.40 31.05 -31.24
N THR A 415 -4.60 32.10 -31.34
CA THR A 415 -3.41 32.33 -30.51
C THR A 415 -3.65 33.54 -29.61
N ASN A 416 -2.70 33.91 -28.76
CA ASN A 416 -2.82 35.11 -27.93
C ASN A 416 -2.83 36.44 -28.74
N THR A 417 -2.49 36.42 -30.03
CA THR A 417 -2.31 37.64 -30.86
C THR A 417 -2.96 37.57 -32.25
N SER A 418 -3.44 36.40 -32.69
CA SER A 418 -3.96 36.23 -34.05
C SER A 418 -5.03 35.14 -34.17
N LEU A 419 -5.93 35.36 -35.14
CA LEU A 419 -6.81 34.34 -35.73
C LEU A 419 -6.07 33.68 -36.90
N SER A 420 -6.10 32.35 -36.98
CA SER A 420 -5.33 31.58 -37.96
C SER A 420 -6.13 30.40 -38.50
N ASN A 421 -5.76 29.93 -39.70
CA ASN A 421 -6.39 28.79 -40.36
C ASN A 421 -7.92 28.92 -40.52
N ILE A 422 -8.41 30.10 -40.89
CA ILE A 422 -9.81 30.37 -41.19
C ILE A 422 -10.04 30.11 -42.68
N LEU A 423 -10.78 29.05 -43.03
CA LEU A 423 -11.09 28.72 -44.43
C LEU A 423 -12.23 29.58 -44.97
N TYR A 424 -13.28 29.67 -44.16
CA TYR A 424 -14.42 30.52 -44.39
C TYR A 424 -14.50 31.47 -43.23
N ALA A 425 -14.31 32.74 -43.55
CA ALA A 425 -14.55 33.83 -42.63
C ALA A 425 -15.87 34.48 -43.04
N ASP A 426 -16.91 33.66 -43.25
CA ASP A 426 -18.19 34.09 -43.82
C ASP A 426 -18.85 35.17 -42.95
N GLU A 427 -18.58 35.17 -41.63
CA GLU A 427 -19.02 36.16 -40.65
C GLU A 427 -17.97 37.25 -40.34
N LEU A 428 -16.87 37.37 -41.12
CA LEU A 428 -15.82 38.38 -40.92
C LEU A 428 -16.32 39.77 -41.33
N THR A 429 -16.85 40.50 -40.36
CA THR A 429 -17.50 41.80 -40.60
C THR A 429 -16.54 42.98 -40.71
N ARG A 430 -15.31 42.88 -40.19
CA ARG A 430 -14.33 43.98 -40.21
C ARG A 430 -12.89 43.49 -40.11
N VAL A 431 -12.03 44.02 -40.96
CA VAL A 431 -10.57 43.96 -40.80
C VAL A 431 -10.08 45.35 -40.35
N GLY A 432 -9.17 45.42 -39.39
CA GLY A 432 -8.69 46.70 -38.82
C GLY A 432 -7.87 47.53 -39.80
N THR A 433 -7.12 48.54 -39.31
CA THR A 433 -6.09 49.18 -40.15
C THR A 433 -5.10 48.11 -40.54
N LEU A 434 -5.25 47.72 -41.78
CA LEU A 434 -4.37 46.82 -42.41
C LEU A 434 -3.16 47.61 -42.83
N VAL A 435 -2.00 47.07 -42.47
CA VAL A 435 -0.79 47.35 -43.24
C VAL A 435 -1.04 46.98 -44.71
N ASN A 436 -1.92 45.99 -44.98
CA ASN A 436 -2.30 45.52 -46.31
C ASN A 436 -3.70 44.83 -46.39
N LEU A 437 -4.53 45.18 -47.38
CA LEU A 437 -5.83 44.55 -47.63
C LEU A 437 -5.82 43.79 -48.97
N GLN A 438 -6.27 42.53 -48.94
CA GLN A 438 -6.35 41.65 -50.10
C GLN A 438 -7.78 41.08 -50.23
N VAL A 439 -8.51 41.42 -51.30
CA VAL A 439 -9.96 41.16 -51.51
C VAL A 439 -10.35 41.08 -52.98
N ASP A 440 -11.50 40.47 -53.28
CA ASP A 440 -11.81 39.76 -54.54
C ASP A 440 -13.00 40.26 -55.46
N SER A 441 -13.69 41.42 -55.31
CA SER A 441 -14.64 41.93 -56.38
C SER A 441 -14.05 42.93 -57.37
N ILE A 442 -13.09 43.71 -56.88
CA ILE A 442 -11.80 43.67 -57.53
C ILE A 442 -11.46 42.20 -57.48
N ASN A 443 -11.92 41.47 -58.49
CA ASN A 443 -11.58 40.09 -58.71
C ASN A 443 -10.12 40.23 -59.07
N ILE A 444 -9.34 40.33 -57.99
CA ILE A 444 -7.92 40.09 -57.93
C ILE A 444 -7.85 38.61 -58.15
N ASN A 445 -8.11 38.29 -59.40
CA ASN A 445 -8.25 36.98 -59.90
C ASN A 445 -7.37 37.04 -61.13
N GLY A 446 -6.11 36.78 -60.85
CA GLY A 446 -5.01 36.92 -61.78
C GLY A 446 -4.53 38.37 -61.97
N ASN A 447 -4.04 38.62 -63.18
CA ASN A 447 -3.47 39.88 -63.66
C ASN A 447 -4.52 40.91 -64.06
N THR A 448 -5.76 40.47 -64.02
CA THR A 448 -6.86 41.38 -64.13
C THR A 448 -7.12 41.73 -62.69
N ILE A 449 -6.93 43.00 -62.38
CA ILE A 449 -7.85 43.63 -61.45
C ILE A 449 -9.14 43.66 -62.22
N SER A 450 -9.75 42.50 -62.35
CA SER A 450 -10.93 42.36 -63.15
C SER A 450 -11.97 42.97 -62.29
N ASN A 451 -12.58 43.92 -62.93
CA ASN A 451 -13.88 44.23 -62.54
C ASN A 451 -14.70 43.78 -63.74
N SER A 452 -15.26 42.57 -63.63
CA SER A 452 -16.23 42.03 -64.58
C SER A 452 -17.55 42.82 -64.56
N VAL A 453 -17.57 43.96 -63.86
CA VAL A 453 -18.76 44.76 -63.58
C VAL A 453 -18.56 46.24 -63.94
N SER A 454 -17.37 46.81 -63.76
CA SER A 454 -17.14 48.26 -63.85
C SER A 454 -15.72 48.65 -64.26
N ASN A 455 -15.49 49.96 -64.34
CA ASN A 455 -14.16 50.51 -64.59
C ASN A 455 -13.27 50.33 -63.35
N ILE A 456 -11.98 50.08 -63.60
CA ILE A 456 -10.93 50.11 -62.59
C ILE A 456 -10.49 51.55 -62.46
N ASN A 457 -10.73 52.16 -61.30
CA ASN A 457 -10.31 53.52 -61.02
C ASN A 457 -9.05 53.48 -60.16
N LEU A 458 -8.01 54.15 -60.63
CA LEU A 458 -6.81 54.41 -59.86
C LEU A 458 -6.85 55.89 -59.49
N THR A 459 -6.56 56.23 -58.24
CA THR A 459 -6.60 57.62 -57.75
C THR A 459 -5.50 57.80 -56.71
N ALA A 460 -4.77 58.92 -56.79
CA ALA A 460 -3.78 59.28 -55.79
C ALA A 460 -3.74 60.81 -55.61
N THR A 461 -3.79 61.24 -54.34
CA THR A 461 -3.86 62.66 -53.96
C THR A 461 -2.55 63.41 -54.21
N GLY A 462 -1.41 62.74 -53.96
CA GLY A 462 -0.08 63.29 -54.23
C GLY A 462 0.33 63.22 -55.70
N GLY A 463 -0.63 62.98 -56.59
CA GLY A 463 -0.37 62.55 -57.95
C GLY A 463 -0.32 61.02 -58.05
N MET A 464 -0.77 60.53 -59.19
CA MET A 464 -0.66 59.12 -59.52
C MET A 464 0.56 58.93 -60.41
N GLY A 465 1.64 58.44 -59.81
CA GLY A 465 2.77 57.95 -60.58
C GLY A 465 2.38 56.65 -61.24
N ILE A 466 2.18 56.68 -62.56
CA ILE A 466 2.15 55.47 -63.37
C ILE A 466 3.53 55.41 -64.02
N THR A 467 4.40 54.52 -63.53
CA THR A 467 5.77 54.35 -64.02
C THR A 467 5.90 52.99 -64.71
N PRO A 468 5.36 52.83 -65.92
CA PRO A 468 5.43 51.58 -66.67
C PRO A 468 6.87 51.36 -67.19
N GLY A 469 7.28 50.10 -67.37
CA GLY A 469 8.60 49.78 -67.95
C GLY A 469 8.67 49.84 -69.48
N GLY A 470 7.54 50.05 -70.14
CA GLY A 470 7.40 50.15 -71.58
C GLY A 470 6.22 51.05 -71.94
N ALA A 471 5.77 50.98 -73.19
CA ALA A 471 4.63 51.79 -73.62
C ALA A 471 3.36 51.42 -72.84
N VAL A 472 2.65 52.44 -72.32
CA VAL A 472 1.26 52.26 -71.90
C VAL A 472 0.44 52.00 -73.16
N THR A 473 0.11 50.74 -73.39
CA THR A 473 -0.63 50.31 -74.59
C THR A 473 -2.10 50.25 -74.28
N PHE A 474 -2.89 50.94 -75.09
CA PHE A 474 -4.34 50.91 -75.00
C PHE A 474 -4.91 50.07 -76.15
N THR A 475 -5.51 48.93 -75.81
CA THR A 475 -6.06 47.99 -76.81
C THR A 475 -7.51 48.35 -77.13
N GLY A 476 -7.93 48.25 -78.40
CA GLY A 476 -9.29 48.59 -78.83
C GLY A 476 -9.50 50.06 -79.21
N ALA A 477 -8.42 50.80 -79.47
CA ALA A 477 -8.42 52.22 -79.86
C ALA A 477 -9.23 53.15 -78.92
N PRO A 478 -9.05 53.08 -77.59
CA PRO A 478 -9.78 53.94 -76.68
C PRO A 478 -9.26 55.38 -76.75
N GLN A 479 -10.10 56.32 -76.34
CA GLN A 479 -9.75 57.73 -76.26
C GLN A 479 -9.06 58.03 -74.92
N ILE A 480 -7.91 58.70 -74.97
CA ILE A 480 -7.29 59.32 -73.79
C ILE A 480 -7.82 60.75 -73.70
N LYS A 481 -8.53 61.08 -72.63
CA LYS A 481 -9.21 62.38 -72.43
C LYS A 481 -8.69 63.06 -71.16
N GLY A 482 -8.86 64.38 -71.09
CA GLY A 482 -8.48 65.16 -69.91
C GLY A 482 -6.97 65.38 -69.75
N VAL A 483 -6.21 65.23 -70.84
CA VAL A 483 -4.78 65.57 -70.90
C VAL A 483 -4.66 67.08 -71.12
N GLY A 484 -3.79 67.74 -70.35
CA GLY A 484 -3.49 69.17 -70.52
C GLY A 484 -2.60 69.44 -71.74
N ASP A 485 -2.63 70.67 -72.25
CA ASP A 485 -1.71 71.09 -73.30
C ASP A 485 -0.25 71.00 -72.84
N PRO A 486 0.68 70.54 -73.70
CA PRO A 486 2.06 70.30 -73.30
C PRO A 486 2.77 71.60 -72.95
N SER A 487 3.51 71.58 -71.84
CA SER A 487 4.41 72.67 -71.42
C SER A 487 5.89 72.32 -71.60
N ASP A 488 6.22 71.03 -71.56
CA ASP A 488 7.56 70.49 -71.75
C ASP A 488 7.63 69.58 -72.99
N ILE A 489 8.85 69.37 -73.53
CA ILE A 489 9.08 68.60 -74.77
C ILE A 489 8.69 67.12 -74.68
N GLN A 490 8.49 66.58 -73.47
CA GLN A 490 8.11 65.18 -73.23
C GLN A 490 6.63 65.01 -72.84
N ASP A 491 5.88 66.10 -72.72
CA ASP A 491 4.46 66.05 -72.39
C ASP A 491 3.65 65.44 -73.54
N VAL A 492 2.51 64.86 -73.20
CA VAL A 492 1.57 64.37 -74.20
C VAL A 492 0.93 65.58 -74.90
N ALA A 493 1.18 65.71 -76.20
CA ALA A 493 0.55 66.75 -77.01
C ALA A 493 -0.95 66.47 -77.18
N THR A 494 -1.78 67.47 -76.89
CA THR A 494 -3.21 67.42 -77.23
C THR A 494 -3.40 67.63 -78.72
N LYS A 495 -4.50 67.11 -79.26
CA LYS A 495 -4.84 67.32 -80.68
C LYS A 495 -4.92 68.81 -81.04
N ALA A 496 -5.52 69.61 -80.15
CA ALA A 496 -5.67 71.05 -80.33
C ALA A 496 -4.32 71.77 -80.41
N TYR A 497 -3.37 71.40 -79.56
CA TYR A 497 -2.01 71.95 -79.58
C TYR A 497 -1.31 71.65 -80.92
N THR A 498 -1.28 70.38 -81.34
CA THR A 498 -0.60 69.98 -82.58
C THR A 498 -1.19 70.65 -83.83
N ASP A 499 -2.52 70.71 -83.93
CA ASP A 499 -3.18 71.36 -85.08
C ASP A 499 -2.84 72.86 -85.18
N THR A 500 -2.67 73.52 -84.03
CA THR A 500 -2.35 74.96 -83.95
C THR A 500 -0.91 75.24 -84.35
N GLU A 501 0.05 74.46 -83.85
CA GLU A 501 1.48 74.64 -84.18
C GLU A 501 1.75 74.42 -85.67
N ILE A 502 1.14 73.40 -86.29
CA ILE A 502 1.27 73.13 -87.74
C ILE A 502 0.71 74.28 -88.56
N ALA A 503 -0.46 74.81 -88.18
CA ALA A 503 -1.08 75.89 -88.93
C ALA A 503 -0.24 77.18 -88.89
N ASN A 504 0.56 77.40 -87.83
CA ASN A 504 1.36 78.60 -87.59
C ASN A 504 2.83 78.52 -88.02
N GLU A 505 3.28 77.43 -88.65
CA GLU A 505 4.65 77.29 -89.15
C GLU A 505 5.08 78.44 -90.09
N VAL A 506 6.31 78.97 -89.95
CA VAL A 506 6.78 80.16 -90.68
C VAL A 506 7.03 79.87 -92.16
N ILE A 507 6.48 80.71 -93.04
CA ILE A 507 6.75 80.71 -94.49
C ILE A 507 8.06 81.47 -94.76
N VAL A 508 9.01 80.87 -95.50
CA VAL A 508 10.26 81.53 -95.92
C VAL A 508 10.50 81.29 -97.41
N MET A 509 10.59 82.35 -98.21
CA MET A 509 10.85 82.25 -99.65
C MET A 509 11.55 83.49 -100.23
N GLY A 510 12.25 83.31 -101.36
CA GLY A 510 12.74 84.42 -102.18
C GLY A 510 11.63 84.96 -103.08
N PHE A 511 11.57 86.28 -103.26
CA PHE A 511 10.50 86.94 -104.02
C PHE A 511 11.08 88.01 -104.95
N ASP A 512 10.75 87.96 -106.24
CA ASP A 512 11.12 89.05 -107.15
C ASP A 512 10.04 90.13 -107.07
N ILE A 513 10.44 91.34 -106.71
CA ILE A 513 9.55 92.50 -106.59
C ILE A 513 9.76 93.51 -107.73
N THR A 514 10.55 93.15 -108.74
CA THR A 514 10.81 93.98 -109.90
C THR A 514 9.49 94.23 -110.65
N GLY A 515 9.10 95.51 -110.76
CA GLY A 515 7.86 95.88 -111.43
C GLY A 515 6.58 95.80 -110.58
N LEU A 516 6.67 95.47 -109.28
CA LEU A 516 5.50 95.38 -108.38
C LEU A 516 5.15 96.71 -107.66
N GLY A 517 5.73 97.83 -108.09
CA GLY A 517 5.55 99.15 -107.50
C GLY A 517 6.45 99.42 -106.28
N THR A 518 6.12 100.45 -105.50
CA THR A 518 6.86 100.87 -104.29
C THR A 518 5.90 101.18 -103.15
N GLY A 519 6.40 101.26 -101.90
CA GLY A 519 5.61 101.66 -100.73
C GLY A 519 4.41 100.74 -100.45
N SER A 520 3.26 101.33 -100.13
CA SER A 520 2.02 100.59 -99.82
C SER A 520 1.51 99.74 -100.99
N THR A 521 1.73 100.18 -102.24
CA THR A 521 1.35 99.43 -103.44
C THR A 521 2.14 98.12 -103.55
N LEU A 522 3.46 98.18 -103.31
CA LEU A 522 4.31 96.99 -103.26
C LEU A 522 3.88 96.06 -102.11
N GLN A 523 3.60 96.63 -100.93
CA GLN A 523 3.19 95.87 -99.76
C GLN A 523 1.88 95.11 -99.99
N ALA A 524 0.89 95.76 -100.61
CA ALA A 524 -0.40 95.16 -100.95
C ALA A 524 -0.29 94.14 -102.09
N ALA A 525 0.54 94.40 -103.11
CA ALA A 525 0.77 93.46 -104.20
C ALA A 525 1.41 92.17 -103.66
N VAL A 526 2.47 92.28 -102.87
CA VAL A 526 3.14 91.13 -102.24
C VAL A 526 2.21 90.42 -101.25
N ALA A 527 1.37 91.15 -100.49
CA ALA A 527 0.35 90.54 -99.63
C ALA A 527 -0.70 89.76 -100.44
N GLY A 528 -1.12 90.29 -101.59
CA GLY A 528 -2.06 89.62 -102.50
C GLY A 528 -1.47 88.32 -103.04
N TYR A 529 -0.24 88.36 -103.57
CA TYR A 529 0.46 87.15 -104.02
C TYR A 529 0.69 86.16 -102.87
N LEU A 530 1.00 86.64 -101.66
CA LEU A 530 1.15 85.78 -100.49
C LEU A 530 -0.18 85.15 -100.06
N ASN A 531 -1.29 85.88 -100.18
CA ASN A 531 -2.63 85.36 -99.90
C ASN A 531 -3.11 84.35 -100.94
N ASP A 532 -2.72 84.51 -102.20
CA ASP A 532 -2.99 83.52 -103.25
C ASP A 532 -2.20 82.22 -103.01
N LEU A 533 -0.94 82.35 -102.58
CA LEU A 533 -0.09 81.20 -102.30
C LEU A 533 -0.43 80.49 -100.99
N TYR A 534 -0.86 81.24 -99.97
CA TYR A 534 -1.28 80.69 -98.68
C TYR A 534 -2.37 81.58 -98.07
N PRO A 535 -3.67 81.28 -98.22
CA PRO A 535 -4.73 82.16 -97.73
C PRO A 535 -4.71 82.36 -96.22
N ALA A 536 -4.86 83.60 -95.77
CA ALA A 536 -5.04 83.90 -94.36
C ALA A 536 -6.41 83.38 -93.85
N SER A 537 -6.41 82.66 -92.73
CA SER A 537 -7.60 82.05 -92.12
C SER A 537 -7.44 81.96 -90.59
N ALA A 538 -8.53 81.91 -89.82
CA ALA A 538 -8.46 81.92 -88.35
C ALA A 538 -7.54 80.84 -87.77
N ALA A 539 -7.42 79.69 -88.45
CA ALA A 539 -6.54 78.59 -88.07
C ALA A 539 -5.04 78.93 -88.16
N ASN A 540 -4.63 79.85 -89.04
CA ASN A 540 -3.24 80.27 -89.23
C ASN A 540 -2.97 81.69 -88.71
N SER A 541 -3.81 82.16 -87.79
CA SER A 541 -3.62 83.45 -87.13
C SER A 541 -2.31 83.45 -86.33
N GLY A 542 -1.41 84.37 -86.68
CA GLY A 542 -0.06 84.43 -86.12
C GLY A 542 1.02 83.84 -87.02
N LYS A 543 0.66 83.09 -88.07
CA LYS A 543 1.62 82.57 -89.05
C LYS A 543 2.43 83.71 -89.66
N GLN A 544 3.75 83.57 -89.69
CA GLN A 544 4.65 84.59 -90.25
C GLN A 544 5.14 84.17 -91.63
N ALA A 545 5.26 85.13 -92.54
CA ALA A 545 5.99 84.97 -93.79
C ALA A 545 7.20 85.92 -93.82
N LYS A 546 8.36 85.39 -94.21
CA LYS A 546 9.62 86.12 -94.36
C LYS A 546 10.08 86.01 -95.82
N LEU A 547 9.93 87.10 -96.55
CA LEU A 547 10.13 87.16 -98.00
C LEU A 547 11.41 87.93 -98.33
N HIS A 548 12.41 87.23 -98.87
CA HIS A 548 13.65 87.88 -99.31
C HIS A 548 13.46 88.44 -100.72
N CYS A 549 13.27 89.76 -100.78
CA CYS A 549 12.85 90.50 -101.96
C CYS A 549 14.03 91.06 -102.75
N THR A 550 13.99 90.95 -104.09
CA THR A 550 14.98 91.55 -105.00
C THR A 550 14.30 92.44 -106.03
N SER A 551 14.85 93.62 -106.31
CA SER A 551 14.33 94.57 -107.31
C SER A 551 15.44 95.13 -108.20
N TYR A 552 15.19 95.21 -109.50
CA TYR A 552 16.09 95.83 -110.50
C TYR A 552 15.55 97.16 -111.08
N ALA A 553 14.56 97.78 -110.44
CA ALA A 553 13.78 98.88 -111.03
C ALA A 553 14.53 100.20 -111.35
N ASN A 554 15.77 100.39 -110.86
CA ASN A 554 16.49 101.68 -110.92
C ASN A 554 17.63 101.77 -111.97
N ALA A 555 17.65 100.91 -113.00
CA ALA A 555 18.74 100.89 -113.98
C ALA A 555 18.59 101.95 -115.09
N THR A 556 19.69 102.66 -115.44
CA THR A 556 19.70 103.74 -116.45
C THR A 556 20.75 103.52 -117.55
N ALA A 557 20.48 104.03 -118.76
CA ALA A 557 21.38 104.02 -119.93
C ALA A 557 22.01 105.41 -120.15
N SER A 558 23.32 105.50 -120.43
CA SER A 558 24.05 106.77 -120.60
C SER A 558 25.11 106.72 -121.73
N GLY A 559 25.39 107.87 -122.38
CA GLY A 559 26.55 108.06 -123.27
C GLY A 559 26.32 108.05 -124.79
N ILE A 560 25.10 108.27 -125.28
CA ILE A 560 24.79 108.26 -126.73
C ILE A 560 24.99 109.66 -127.33
N ASP A 561 26.04 109.87 -128.13
CA ASP A 561 26.30 111.12 -128.89
C ASP A 561 25.95 110.95 -130.37
N VAL A 562 24.94 111.70 -130.82
CA VAL A 562 24.36 111.61 -132.17
C VAL A 562 24.96 112.67 -133.12
N ASP A 563 25.57 113.73 -132.58
CA ASP A 563 25.96 114.92 -133.36
C ASP A 563 27.29 114.70 -134.11
N SER A 564 28.20 113.95 -133.48
CA SER A 564 29.46 113.48 -134.08
C SER A 564 29.27 112.49 -135.24
N ALA A 565 28.07 111.92 -135.41
CA ALA A 565 27.82 110.88 -136.41
C ALA A 565 27.46 111.43 -137.81
N LYS A 566 27.43 112.76 -138.01
CA LYS A 566 27.01 113.47 -139.23
C LYS A 566 28.14 113.68 -140.27
N THR A 567 27.88 113.44 -141.57
CA THR A 567 28.78 113.78 -142.71
C THR A 567 28.02 114.48 -143.86
N ILE A 568 28.61 115.51 -144.49
CA ILE A 568 27.99 116.36 -145.55
C ILE A 568 28.81 116.31 -146.86
N SER A 569 28.18 116.23 -148.04
CA SER A 569 28.83 116.25 -149.38
C SER A 569 28.39 117.43 -150.27
N TYR A 570 29.20 117.85 -151.27
CA TYR A 570 29.01 119.04 -152.13
C TYR A 570 29.27 118.72 -153.63
N ILE A 571 28.61 119.44 -154.56
CA ILE A 571 28.74 119.34 -156.03
C ILE A 571 29.07 120.70 -156.68
N ALA A 572 29.83 120.71 -157.79
CA ALA A 572 30.22 121.92 -158.52
C ALA A 572 29.33 122.17 -159.76
N VAL A 573 28.95 123.42 -160.03
CA VAL A 573 28.12 123.83 -161.19
C VAL A 573 28.84 124.82 -162.10
N ASP A 574 28.56 124.74 -163.42
CA ASP A 574 29.26 125.46 -164.49
C ASP A 574 28.70 126.87 -164.76
N SER A 575 29.58 127.88 -164.79
CA SER A 575 29.33 129.23 -165.33
C SER A 575 30.59 129.72 -166.08
N ASN A 576 31.27 128.82 -166.77
CA ASN A 576 32.58 129.04 -167.34
C ASN A 576 32.53 129.40 -168.83
N GLY A 577 32.14 130.64 -169.04
CA GLY A 577 33.05 131.50 -169.78
C GLY A 577 34.03 132.30 -168.88
N THR A 578 34.26 132.08 -167.57
CA THR A 578 35.46 131.39 -167.02
C THR A 578 35.53 131.22 -165.44
N GLN A 579 34.52 130.74 -164.67
CA GLN A 579 34.68 130.20 -163.28
C GLN A 579 33.46 129.41 -162.71
N ASN A 580 33.68 128.37 -161.86
CA ASN A 580 32.64 127.50 -161.22
C ASN A 580 32.61 127.61 -159.67
N GLU A 581 31.42 127.52 -159.05
CA GLU A 581 31.15 127.56 -157.60
C GLU A 581 30.48 126.24 -157.11
N SER A 582 30.66 125.87 -155.82
CA SER A 582 30.16 124.60 -155.23
C SER A 582 29.01 124.77 -154.23
N VAL A 583 27.98 123.89 -154.30
CA VAL A 583 26.80 123.84 -153.40
C VAL A 583 26.61 122.43 -152.79
N VAL A 584 26.00 122.35 -151.59
CA VAL A 584 25.78 121.09 -150.85
C VAL A 584 24.86 120.14 -151.63
N GLN A 585 25.22 118.86 -151.66
CA GLN A 585 24.46 117.79 -152.33
C GLN A 585 23.73 116.87 -151.34
N ASP A 586 24.31 116.49 -150.19
CA ASP A 586 23.68 115.54 -149.24
C ASP A 586 24.26 115.57 -147.80
N ILE A 587 23.53 115.03 -146.80
CA ILE A 587 23.95 114.80 -145.41
C ILE A 587 23.52 113.41 -144.91
N VAL A 588 24.47 112.59 -144.40
CA VAL A 588 24.23 111.24 -143.84
C VAL A 588 24.74 111.12 -142.40
N PHE A 589 24.04 110.35 -141.55
CA PHE A 589 24.45 110.03 -140.17
C PHE A 589 24.80 108.53 -140.00
N ALA A 590 25.79 108.20 -139.18
CA ALA A 590 26.06 106.84 -138.70
C ALA A 590 25.42 106.56 -137.31
N GLY A 591 25.36 105.29 -136.86
CA GLY A 591 24.70 104.90 -135.59
C GLY A 591 25.51 105.22 -134.33
N ALA A 592 24.83 105.61 -133.24
CA ALA A 592 25.40 105.95 -131.93
C ALA A 592 24.98 104.92 -130.83
N SER A 593 25.87 104.58 -129.88
CA SER A 593 25.65 103.57 -128.82
C SER A 593 26.03 104.05 -127.41
N GLY A 594 25.50 103.42 -126.35
CA GLY A 594 25.78 103.72 -124.92
C GLY A 594 25.62 102.51 -123.97
N ASN A 595 25.94 102.66 -122.68
CA ASN A 595 25.98 101.56 -121.69
C ASN A 595 24.83 101.64 -120.66
N VAL A 596 24.40 100.47 -120.13
CA VAL A 596 23.44 100.32 -119.01
C VAL A 596 24.09 99.60 -117.83
N SER A 597 23.86 100.10 -116.60
CA SER A 597 24.29 99.44 -115.36
C SER A 597 23.06 98.99 -114.54
N LEU A 598 23.02 97.70 -114.15
CA LEU A 598 21.97 97.11 -113.32
C LEU A 598 22.49 96.97 -111.87
N THR A 599 21.93 97.75 -110.95
CA THR A 599 22.21 97.62 -109.51
C THR A 599 20.97 97.08 -108.80
N ALA A 600 21.08 95.89 -108.19
CA ALA A 600 19.96 95.24 -107.49
C ALA A 600 19.74 95.85 -106.09
N ALA A 601 18.51 96.23 -105.79
CA ALA A 601 18.09 96.56 -104.44
C ALA A 601 17.50 95.30 -103.78
N ARG A 602 17.90 94.99 -102.55
CA ARG A 602 17.39 93.84 -101.79
C ARG A 602 16.68 94.32 -100.53
N SER A 603 15.67 93.58 -100.11
CA SER A 603 14.98 93.83 -98.85
C SER A 603 14.37 92.56 -98.29
N LEU A 604 14.18 92.50 -96.97
CA LEU A 604 13.35 91.49 -96.33
C LEU A 604 11.98 92.09 -96.05
N MET A 605 10.93 91.52 -96.62
CA MET A 605 9.56 91.87 -96.28
C MET A 605 8.97 90.79 -95.37
N ARG A 606 8.42 91.21 -94.23
CA ARG A 606 7.76 90.32 -93.28
C ARG A 606 6.26 90.57 -93.30
N TYR A 607 5.50 89.49 -93.33
CA TYR A 607 4.05 89.51 -93.23
C TYR A 607 3.60 88.58 -92.10
N GLN A 608 2.45 88.86 -91.52
CA GLN A 608 1.81 88.00 -90.54
C GLN A 608 0.34 87.85 -90.90
N SER A 609 -0.17 86.63 -90.84
CA SER A 609 -1.60 86.39 -90.98
C SER A 609 -2.30 86.83 -89.71
N ASN A 610 -3.31 87.69 -89.86
CA ASN A 610 -4.22 88.06 -88.77
C ASN A 610 -5.45 87.13 -88.71
N GLY A 611 -5.44 86.05 -89.50
CA GLY A 611 -6.56 85.12 -89.66
C GLY A 611 -7.58 85.48 -90.74
N THR A 612 -7.40 86.60 -91.46
CA THR A 612 -8.26 87.04 -92.57
C THR A 612 -7.50 87.62 -93.77
N ALA A 613 -6.34 88.24 -93.54
CA ALA A 613 -5.45 88.75 -94.57
C ALA A 613 -3.98 88.64 -94.11
N TRP A 614 -3.07 88.73 -95.08
CA TRP A 614 -1.64 88.94 -94.78
C TRP A 614 -1.37 90.41 -94.56
N GLU A 615 -1.00 90.73 -93.32
CA GLU A 615 -0.63 92.08 -92.95
C GLU A 615 0.88 92.24 -93.04
N TRP A 616 1.29 93.27 -93.76
CA TRP A 616 2.68 93.70 -93.76
C TRP A 616 3.09 94.10 -92.34
N GLN A 617 4.22 93.57 -91.89
CA GLN A 617 4.77 93.86 -90.56
C GLN A 617 5.96 94.83 -90.68
N GLN A 618 6.89 94.52 -91.59
CA GLN A 618 8.14 95.27 -91.70
C GLN A 618 8.79 95.02 -93.06
N THR A 619 9.42 96.05 -93.62
CA THR A 619 10.40 95.91 -94.71
C THR A 619 11.74 96.40 -94.20
N THR A 620 12.76 95.57 -94.29
CA THR A 620 14.14 95.93 -93.99
C THR A 620 14.92 95.94 -95.29
N ALA A 621 15.32 97.13 -95.77
CA ALA A 621 16.21 97.23 -96.93
C ALA A 621 17.63 96.76 -96.56
N TYR A 622 18.31 96.15 -97.52
CA TYR A 622 19.71 95.71 -97.39
C TYR A 622 20.65 96.59 -98.21
#